data_AF-A0A2G9NHG4-F1
#
_entry.id   AF-A0A2G9NHG4-F1
#
_cell.length_a   1.000
_cell.length_b   1.000
_cell.length_c   1.000
_cell.angle_alpha   90.00
_cell.angle_beta   90.00
_cell.angle_gamma   90.00
#
_symmetry.space_group_name_H-M   'P 1'
#
loop_
_entity.id
_entity.type
_entity.pdbx_description
1 polymer ?
#
loop_
_entity_poly.entity_id
_entity_poly.type
_entity_poly.pdbx_seq_one_letter_code
_entity_poly.pdbx_strand_id
1 'polypeptide(L)'
;MKIKASKPIAQVGKGDVINVDGKAYEVDAHYVLIDHGTTKEMAIEIFDPKDDDSDCQIRYFDDQAEETITFYVFNGLMYDQKEIEKVEW
;
A
#
# COMPACT_ATOMS: atom_id res chain seq x y z
N MET A 1 -0.46 -5.63 -13.52
CA MET A 1 0.02 -4.54 -12.65
C MET A 1 1.48 -4.22 -12.97
N LYS A 2 1.84 -2.94 -13.06
CA LYS A 2 3.22 -2.45 -13.27
C LYS A 2 3.74 -1.85 -11.98
N ILE A 3 4.95 -2.22 -11.60
CA ILE A 3 5.60 -1.73 -10.37
C ILE A 3 6.83 -0.91 -10.76
N LYS A 4 7.00 0.25 -10.14
CA LYS A 4 8.24 1.03 -10.20
C LYS A 4 8.68 1.37 -8.78
N ALA A 5 9.84 0.86 -8.38
CA ALA A 5 10.36 1.03 -7.04
C ALA A 5 11.66 1.84 -7.07
N SER A 6 11.75 2.88 -6.25
CA SER A 6 12.97 3.64 -5.99
C SER A 6 13.85 2.97 -4.92
N LYS A 7 13.23 2.14 -4.07
CA LYS A 7 13.86 1.38 -2.97
C LYS A 7 13.05 0.12 -2.64
N PRO A 8 13.61 -0.84 -1.88
CA PRO A 8 12.84 -2.00 -1.42
C PRO A 8 11.58 -1.58 -0.67
N ILE A 9 10.45 -2.25 -0.92
CA ILE A 9 9.16 -1.89 -0.29
C ILE A 9 9.24 -1.92 1.25
N ALA A 10 10.04 -2.83 1.81
CA ALA A 10 10.31 -2.90 3.26
C ALA A 10 11.01 -1.65 3.84
N GLN A 11 11.56 -0.79 3.00
CA GLN A 11 12.18 0.49 3.38
C GLN A 11 11.27 1.70 3.10
N VAL A 12 10.06 1.47 2.59
CA VAL A 12 9.00 2.47 2.54
C VAL A 12 8.51 2.72 3.96
N GLY A 13 8.36 3.99 4.33
CA GLY A 13 7.97 4.42 5.66
C GLY A 13 7.25 5.76 5.62
N LYS A 14 6.88 6.25 6.80
CA LYS A 14 6.08 7.46 6.98
C LYS A 14 6.69 8.67 6.25
N GLY A 15 5.85 9.40 5.50
CA GLY A 15 6.22 10.57 4.71
C GLY A 15 6.77 10.26 3.31
N ASP A 16 7.01 8.98 2.96
CA ASP A 16 7.25 8.61 1.57
C ASP A 16 5.98 8.79 0.73
N VAL A 17 6.16 8.89 -0.59
CA VAL A 17 5.05 9.03 -1.55
C VAL A 17 4.86 7.75 -2.34
N ILE A 18 3.64 7.24 -2.35
CA ILE A 18 3.20 6.15 -3.24
C ILE A 18 2.25 6.72 -4.29
N ASN A 19 2.53 6.48 -5.56
CA ASN A 19 1.63 6.79 -6.66
C ASN A 19 0.87 5.54 -7.08
N VAL A 20 -0.46 5.59 -7.03
CA VAL A 20 -1.35 4.51 -7.50
C VAL A 20 -2.15 5.05 -8.69
N ASP A 21 -1.97 4.45 -9.86
CA ASP A 21 -2.61 4.85 -11.13
C ASP A 21 -2.51 6.37 -11.43
N GLY A 22 -1.37 6.97 -11.06
CA GLY A 22 -1.09 8.39 -11.27
C GLY A 22 -1.61 9.33 -10.19
N LYS A 23 -2.29 8.82 -9.15
CA LYS A 23 -2.67 9.57 -7.96
C LYS A 23 -1.62 9.37 -6.86
N ALA A 24 -1.12 10.47 -6.32
CA ALA A 24 -0.12 10.47 -5.24
C ALA A 24 -0.79 10.38 -3.87
N TYR A 25 -0.24 9.53 -3.01
CA TYR A 25 -0.62 9.36 -1.61
C TYR A 25 0.64 9.44 -0.75
N GLU A 26 0.50 9.93 0.48
CA GLU A 26 1.56 9.94 1.47
C GLU A 26 1.42 8.73 2.40
N VAL A 27 2.55 8.12 2.77
CA VAL A 27 2.57 7.00 3.71
C VAL A 27 2.41 7.52 5.14
N ASP A 28 1.43 6.98 5.86
CA ASP A 28 1.27 7.26 7.30
C ASP A 28 1.97 6.19 8.15
N ALA A 29 1.78 4.91 7.77
CA ALA A 29 2.30 3.77 8.51
C ALA A 29 2.65 2.59 7.60
N HIS A 30 3.57 1.75 8.06
CA HIS A 30 3.94 0.50 7.42
C HIS A 30 4.17 -0.55 8.51
N TYR A 31 3.36 -1.60 8.53
CA TYR A 31 3.35 -2.60 9.59
C TYR A 31 2.93 -4.00 9.12
N VAL A 32 3.15 -4.99 9.99
CA VAL A 32 2.67 -6.36 9.79
C VAL A 32 1.19 -6.41 10.14
N LEU A 33 0.35 -6.74 9.16
CA LEU A 33 -1.08 -6.94 9.34
C LEU A 33 -1.37 -8.30 9.97
N ILE A 34 -0.78 -9.37 9.41
CA ILE A 34 -0.92 -10.75 9.89
C ILE A 34 0.43 -11.47 9.74
N ASP A 35 0.85 -12.15 10.79
CA ASP A 35 2.03 -13.02 10.77
C ASP A 35 1.59 -14.48 10.63
N HIS A 36 1.94 -15.13 9.51
CA HIS A 36 1.66 -16.54 9.23
C HIS A 36 2.82 -17.47 9.63
N GLY A 37 3.86 -16.94 10.30
CA GLY A 37 5.06 -17.64 10.74
C GLY A 37 6.11 -17.77 9.64
N THR A 38 5.74 -18.24 8.44
CA THR A 38 6.67 -18.37 7.30
C THR A 38 6.67 -17.17 6.36
N THR A 39 5.57 -16.40 6.35
CA THR A 39 5.38 -15.18 5.56
C THR A 39 4.53 -14.20 6.38
N LYS A 40 4.62 -12.92 6.07
CA LYS A 40 3.81 -11.86 6.70
C LYS A 40 2.99 -11.14 5.67
N GLU A 41 1.71 -10.94 5.97
CA GLU A 41 0.91 -9.93 5.31
C GLU A 41 1.32 -8.57 5.85
N MET A 42 1.78 -7.70 4.96
CA MET A 42 2.19 -6.34 5.25
C MET A 42 1.09 -5.38 4.81
N ALA A 43 0.94 -4.27 5.53
CA ALA A 43 0.08 -3.16 5.15
C ALA A 43 0.86 -1.85 5.19
N ILE A 44 0.69 -1.04 4.15
CA ILE A 44 1.12 0.36 4.10
C ILE A 44 -0.15 1.21 4.05
N GLU A 45 -0.39 1.98 5.11
CA GLU A 45 -1.45 2.97 5.16
C GLU A 45 -1.01 4.21 4.42
N ILE A 46 -1.82 4.63 3.47
CA ILE A 46 -1.57 5.80 2.63
C ILE A 46 -2.82 6.67 2.57
N PHE A 47 -2.64 7.98 2.55
CA PHE A 47 -3.73 8.96 2.49
C PHE A 47 -3.47 10.01 1.42
N ASP A 48 -4.53 10.61 0.86
CA ASP A 48 -4.39 11.78 -0.01
C ASP A 48 -4.23 13.03 0.88
N PRO A 49 -3.11 13.75 0.85
CA PRO A 49 -2.93 14.96 1.66
C PRO A 49 -3.86 16.11 1.25
N LYS A 50 -4.64 15.95 0.17
CA LYS A 50 -5.69 16.91 -0.25
C LYS A 50 -7.09 16.50 0.19
N ASP A 51 -7.25 15.28 0.68
CA ASP A 51 -8.53 14.69 1.10
C ASP A 51 -8.29 13.84 2.35
N ASP A 52 -8.36 14.50 3.51
CA ASP A 52 -8.04 13.94 4.83
C ASP A 52 -8.92 12.73 5.22
N ASP A 53 -10.02 12.47 4.50
CA ASP A 53 -10.92 11.34 4.77
C ASP A 53 -10.62 10.09 3.91
N SER A 54 -9.60 10.14 3.05
CA SER A 54 -9.28 9.04 2.13
C SER A 54 -8.25 8.06 2.69
N ASP A 55 -8.72 7.18 3.57
CA ASP A 55 -7.93 6.06 4.10
C ASP A 55 -7.77 4.95 3.05
N CYS A 56 -6.54 4.74 2.59
CA CYS A 56 -6.20 3.69 1.64
C CYS A 56 -5.12 2.77 2.21
N GLN A 57 -5.07 1.55 1.71
CA GLN A 57 -4.03 0.58 2.07
C GLN A 57 -3.44 -0.10 0.84
N ILE A 58 -2.11 -0.22 0.83
CA ILE A 58 -1.40 -1.19 0.00
C ILE A 58 -1.09 -2.40 0.86
N ARG A 59 -1.45 -3.59 0.40
CA ARG A 59 -1.14 -4.86 1.09
C ARG A 59 -0.34 -5.78 0.18
N TYR A 60 0.52 -6.58 0.78
CA TYR A 60 1.37 -7.54 0.08
C TYR A 60 1.93 -8.59 1.04
N PHE A 61 2.42 -9.71 0.52
CA PHE A 61 3.17 -10.70 1.30
C PHE A 61 4.67 -10.39 1.25
N ASP A 62 5.35 -10.40 2.40
CA ASP A 62 6.74 -9.93 2.52
C ASP A 62 7.77 -10.73 1.69
N ASP A 63 7.50 -12.00 1.43
CA ASP A 63 8.33 -12.89 0.60
C ASP A 63 8.04 -12.78 -0.91
N GLN A 64 6.88 -12.21 -1.30
CA GLN A 64 6.41 -12.15 -2.69
C GLN A 64 5.78 -10.79 -3.01
N ALA A 65 6.40 -9.71 -2.51
CA ALA A 65 5.79 -8.39 -2.55
C ALA A 65 5.36 -7.96 -3.96
N GLU A 66 6.25 -8.08 -4.95
CA GLU A 66 6.00 -7.62 -6.32
C GLU A 66 4.86 -8.37 -7.04
N GLU A 67 4.49 -9.56 -6.57
CA GLU A 67 3.45 -10.40 -7.18
C GLU A 67 2.11 -10.30 -6.44
N THR A 68 2.12 -9.79 -5.21
CA THR A 68 0.98 -9.85 -4.28
C THR A 68 0.44 -8.48 -3.89
N ILE A 69 0.95 -7.39 -4.50
CA ILE A 69 0.44 -6.05 -4.24
C ILE A 69 -1.05 -5.97 -4.55
N THR A 70 -1.80 -5.47 -3.58
CA THR A 70 -3.23 -5.19 -3.68
C THR A 70 -3.50 -3.82 -3.07
N PHE A 71 -4.46 -3.11 -3.65
CA PHE A 71 -4.86 -1.78 -3.21
C PHE A 71 -6.27 -1.82 -2.65
N TYR A 72 -6.47 -1.17 -1.51
CA TYR A 72 -7.73 -1.12 -0.80
C TYR A 72 -8.10 0.32 -0.46
N VAL A 73 -9.39 0.61 -0.52
CA VAL A 73 -9.96 1.91 -0.16
C VAL A 73 -10.99 1.70 0.93
N PHE A 74 -10.92 2.47 2.02
CA PHE A 74 -11.91 2.43 3.07
C PHE A 74 -13.21 3.10 2.61
N ASN A 75 -14.34 2.45 2.87
CA ASN A 75 -15.66 2.95 2.47
C ASN A 75 -16.54 3.42 3.66
N GLY A 76 -15.95 3.59 4.85
CA GLY A 76 -16.65 3.95 6.08
C GLY A 76 -17.04 2.75 6.97
N LEU A 77 -17.03 1.53 6.43
CA LEU A 77 -17.29 0.30 7.18
C LEU A 77 -16.13 -0.70 7.07
N MET A 78 -15.59 -0.87 5.86
CA MET A 78 -14.52 -1.82 5.57
C MET A 78 -13.64 -1.35 4.41
N TYR A 79 -12.56 -2.10 4.19
CA TYR A 79 -11.66 -1.91 3.07
C TYR A 79 -12.11 -2.72 1.86
N ASP A 80 -12.41 -2.05 0.76
CA ASP A 80 -12.73 -2.67 -0.52
C ASP A 80 -11.50 -2.75 -1.41
N GLN A 81 -11.19 -3.94 -1.94
CA GLN A 81 -10.12 -4.10 -2.91
C GLN A 81 -10.48 -3.39 -4.21
N LYS A 82 -9.53 -2.65 -4.77
CA LYS A 82 -9.62 -2.02 -6.09
C LYS A 82 -8.52 -2.58 -6.99
N GLU A 83 -8.89 -2.85 -8.22
CA GLU A 83 -7.92 -3.19 -9.26
C GLU A 83 -7.10 -1.94 -9.60
N ILE A 84 -5.79 -2.12 -9.71
CA ILE A 84 -4.85 -1.06 -10.09
C ILE A 84 -3.97 -1.54 -11.23
N GLU A 85 -3.65 -0.64 -12.15
CA GLU A 85 -2.78 -0.95 -13.28
C GLU A 85 -1.32 -0.73 -12.94
N LYS A 86 -1.03 0.26 -12.09
CA LYS A 86 0.32 0.73 -11.78
C LYS A 86 0.45 1.23 -10.34
N VAL A 87 1.57 0.87 -9.71
CA VAL A 87 2.00 1.44 -8.43
C VAL A 87 3.48 1.86 -8.51
N GLU A 88 3.80 3.01 -7.93
CA GLU A 88 5.16 3.56 -7.91
C GLU A 88 5.50 4.11 -6.52
N TRP A 89 6.71 3.87 -6.05
CA TRP A 89 7.28 4.47 -4.84
C TRP A 89 8.79 4.71 -5.01
#